data_AF-A0A7C6BQR4-F1
#
_entry.id   AF-A0A7C6BQR4-F1
#
_cell.length_a   1.000
_cell.length_b   1.000
_cell.length_c   1.000
_cell.angle_alpha   90.00
_cell.angle_beta   90.00
_cell.angle_gamma   90.00
#
_symmetry.space_group_name_H-M   'P 1'
#
loop_
_entity.id
_entity.type
_entity.pdbx_description
1 polymer ?
#
loop_
_entity_poly.entity_id
_entity_poly.type
_entity_poly.pdbx_seq_one_letter_code
_entity_poly.pdbx_strand_id
1 'polypeptide(L)'
;MEGKYVLEVCNPRGVRESKIQGLTAPRLKSLDGKKIAILGALPESIPFNFALEKALQAKFPTAKVVYRQTGMDGEKNLEFLKDFDAFIDGVRLSGGWQTEPPVVYEKAGIPGVHLCLETMRPQAVFSMLSHGLPTLRIVSIPALMWINAENKAENFPPIAEYMADEIVRALTEPLTEEEKNPPPCDFDFGNLFFEGKDYDEAYKKCQEYFVGHAMTDSLPIVPPTPEAVEAMLAGTSRDKNEVIGIMQPGRGIVTIEKVAVNAVMA
;
A
#
# COMPACT_ATOMS: atom_id res chain seq x y z
N MET A 1 33.31 -26.19 -27.12
CA MET A 1 32.58 -25.05 -26.51
C MET A 1 31.39 -25.67 -25.82
N GLU A 2 31.48 -25.89 -24.51
CA GLU A 2 30.31 -26.29 -23.71
C GLU A 2 29.30 -25.15 -23.82
N GLY A 3 28.15 -25.42 -24.43
CA GLY A 3 27.09 -24.44 -24.57
C GLY A 3 26.53 -24.13 -23.18
N LYS A 4 26.44 -22.83 -22.84
CA LYS A 4 25.69 -22.41 -21.66
C LYS A 4 24.23 -22.84 -21.81
N TYR A 5 23.63 -23.36 -20.74
CA TYR A 5 22.20 -23.59 -20.65
C TYR A 5 21.52 -22.32 -20.12
N VAL A 6 20.37 -21.95 -20.68
CA VAL A 6 19.56 -20.83 -20.22
C VAL A 6 18.17 -21.36 -19.89
N LEU A 7 17.79 -21.31 -18.61
CA LEU A 7 16.45 -21.64 -18.17
C LEU A 7 15.58 -20.38 -18.26
N GLU A 8 14.66 -20.35 -19.23
CA GLU A 8 13.62 -19.33 -19.32
C GLU A 8 12.43 -19.71 -18.43
N VAL A 9 11.95 -18.76 -17.64
CA VAL A 9 10.85 -18.93 -16.70
C VAL A 9 9.84 -17.80 -16.86
N CYS A 10 8.58 -18.14 -17.07
CA CYS A 10 7.49 -17.18 -17.06
C CYS A 10 7.36 -16.56 -15.67
N ASN A 11 7.37 -15.23 -15.59
CA ASN A 11 7.36 -14.54 -14.31
C ASN A 11 5.97 -14.64 -13.64
N PRO A 12 5.84 -15.19 -12.42
CA PRO A 12 4.54 -15.35 -11.76
C PRO A 12 4.01 -14.06 -11.15
N ARG A 13 4.82 -12.98 -11.11
CA ARG A 13 4.40 -11.68 -10.58
C ARG A 13 3.34 -11.06 -11.48
N GLY A 14 2.23 -10.63 -10.89
CA GLY A 14 1.18 -9.89 -11.59
C GLY A 14 1.59 -8.44 -11.86
N VAL A 15 1.29 -7.93 -13.06
CA VAL A 15 1.48 -6.52 -13.40
C VAL A 15 0.54 -5.67 -12.56
N ARG A 16 1.05 -4.68 -11.82
CA ARG A 16 0.19 -3.83 -11.00
C ARG A 16 -0.79 -3.04 -11.88
N GLU A 17 -2.07 -3.03 -11.51
CA GLU A 17 -3.10 -2.27 -12.22
C GLU A 17 -2.86 -0.76 -12.14
N SER A 18 -2.51 -0.28 -10.94
CA SER A 18 -2.31 1.14 -10.68
C SER A 18 -0.93 1.63 -11.14
N LYS A 19 -0.93 2.68 -11.97
CA LYS A 19 0.30 3.42 -12.31
C LYS A 19 0.83 4.17 -11.09
N ILE A 20 2.15 4.21 -10.95
CA ILE A 20 2.81 5.06 -9.95
C ILE A 20 2.59 6.53 -10.34
N GLN A 21 2.24 7.32 -9.35
CA GLN A 21 2.27 8.77 -9.40
C GLN A 21 2.80 9.30 -8.07
N GLY A 22 3.36 10.50 -8.09
CA GLY A 22 3.67 11.23 -6.86
C GLY A 22 2.47 12.03 -6.36
N LEU A 23 2.70 12.72 -5.25
CA LEU A 23 1.75 13.63 -4.64
C LEU A 23 1.66 14.93 -5.45
N THR A 24 0.44 15.37 -5.71
CA THR A 24 0.16 16.59 -6.47
C THR A 24 -0.59 17.65 -5.65
N ALA A 25 -1.30 17.25 -4.61
CA ALA A 25 -2.04 18.16 -3.74
C ALA A 25 -1.07 19.05 -2.93
N PRO A 26 -1.17 20.38 -3.01
CA PRO A 26 -0.32 21.26 -2.23
C PRO A 26 -0.63 21.13 -0.74
N ARG A 27 0.43 21.11 0.08
CA ARG A 27 0.31 21.04 1.54
C ARG A 27 -0.17 22.38 2.11
N LEU A 28 -0.84 22.32 3.25
CA LEU A 28 -1.37 23.51 3.91
C LEU A 28 -0.22 24.40 4.39
N LYS A 29 -0.42 25.72 4.49
CA LYS A 29 0.59 26.59 5.13
C LYS A 29 0.48 26.57 6.66
N SER A 30 -0.74 26.40 7.15
CA SER A 30 -1.14 26.22 8.55
C SER A 30 -2.53 25.56 8.56
N LEU A 31 -2.93 25.02 9.70
CA LEU A 31 -4.31 24.60 9.95
C LEU A 31 -5.21 25.79 10.32
N ASP A 32 -4.67 26.97 10.62
CA ASP A 32 -5.45 28.16 10.96
C ASP A 32 -6.47 28.53 9.88
N GLY A 33 -7.72 28.72 10.30
CA GLY A 33 -8.85 29.02 9.42
C GLY A 33 -9.24 27.88 8.46
N LYS A 34 -8.64 26.69 8.60
CA LYS A 34 -8.89 25.54 7.73
C LYS A 34 -9.90 24.57 8.31
N LYS A 35 -10.60 23.86 7.43
CA LYS A 35 -11.47 22.75 7.79
C LYS A 35 -10.70 21.44 7.64
N ILE A 36 -10.51 20.71 8.72
CA ILE A 36 -9.73 19.46 8.76
C ILE A 36 -10.67 18.30 9.13
N ALA A 37 -10.73 17.28 8.28
CA ALA A 37 -11.51 16.08 8.56
C ALA A 37 -10.63 14.97 9.15
N ILE A 38 -11.04 14.37 10.25
CA ILE A 38 -10.46 13.11 10.76
C ILE A 38 -11.45 11.99 10.41
N LEU A 39 -11.01 11.02 9.62
CA LEU A 39 -11.83 9.89 9.18
C LEU A 39 -11.41 8.62 9.89
N GLY A 40 -12.20 8.16 10.88
CA GLY A 40 -11.94 6.90 11.56
C GLY A 40 -12.70 5.75 10.89
N ALA A 41 -11.99 4.73 10.41
CA ALA A 41 -12.63 3.52 9.86
C ALA A 41 -12.84 2.42 10.91
N LEU A 42 -12.00 2.40 11.94
CA LEU A 42 -11.92 1.31 12.92
C LEU A 42 -12.55 1.73 14.25
N PRO A 43 -13.47 0.93 14.85
CA PRO A 43 -14.06 1.24 16.14
C PRO A 43 -13.04 1.39 17.28
N GLU A 44 -11.93 0.65 17.22
CA GLU A 44 -10.88 0.63 18.23
C GLU A 44 -10.12 1.96 18.29
N SER A 45 -10.10 2.74 17.20
CA SER A 45 -9.45 4.06 17.18
C SER A 45 -10.38 5.23 17.52
N ILE A 46 -11.67 4.98 17.78
CA ILE A 46 -12.64 6.02 18.14
C ILE A 46 -12.13 6.92 19.29
N PRO A 47 -11.64 6.39 20.43
CA PRO A 47 -11.20 7.25 21.54
C PRO A 47 -10.01 8.13 21.17
N PHE A 48 -9.06 7.59 20.39
CA PHE A 48 -7.93 8.35 19.86
C PHE A 48 -8.37 9.46 18.91
N ASN A 49 -9.26 9.17 17.96
CA ASN A 49 -9.69 10.16 16.98
C ASN A 49 -10.47 11.32 17.63
N PHE A 50 -11.29 11.04 18.65
CA PHE A 50 -11.93 12.09 19.46
C PHE A 50 -10.93 12.91 20.26
N ALA A 51 -9.90 12.27 20.82
CA ALA A 51 -8.84 12.98 21.52
C ALA A 51 -8.02 13.87 20.56
N LEU A 52 -7.73 13.39 19.36
CA LEU A 52 -7.01 14.12 18.32
C LEU A 52 -7.80 15.32 17.80
N GLU A 53 -9.11 15.18 17.59
CA GLU A 53 -10.00 16.29 17.25
C GLU A 53 -9.86 17.43 18.28
N LYS A 54 -9.96 17.10 19.58
CA LYS A 54 -9.82 18.08 20.66
C LYS A 54 -8.43 18.70 20.72
N ALA A 55 -7.38 17.90 20.60
CA ALA A 55 -5.99 18.37 20.66
C ALA A 55 -5.68 19.35 19.52
N LEU A 56 -6.08 19.01 18.28
CA LEU A 56 -5.88 19.88 17.13
C LEU A 56 -6.76 21.14 17.19
N GLN A 57 -8.02 21.01 17.62
CA GLN A 57 -8.92 22.16 17.78
C GLN A 57 -8.43 23.14 18.86
N ALA A 58 -7.84 22.64 19.95
CA ALA A 58 -7.23 23.46 20.99
C ALA A 58 -5.95 24.15 20.50
N LYS A 59 -5.13 23.46 19.70
CA LYS A 59 -3.88 24.00 19.15
C LYS A 59 -4.11 25.02 18.03
N PHE A 60 -5.19 24.88 17.27
CA PHE A 60 -5.59 25.81 16.20
C PHE A 60 -7.03 26.29 16.41
N PRO A 61 -7.26 27.28 17.30
CA PRO A 61 -8.61 27.73 17.66
C PRO A 61 -9.44 28.27 16.49
N THR A 62 -8.79 28.71 15.42
CA THR A 62 -9.45 29.24 14.21
C THR A 62 -9.76 28.16 13.17
N ALA A 63 -9.17 26.96 13.31
CA ALA A 63 -9.50 25.82 12.48
C ALA A 63 -10.89 25.26 12.84
N LYS A 64 -11.48 24.49 11.92
CA LYS A 64 -12.64 23.63 12.20
C LYS A 64 -12.19 22.19 12.02
N VAL A 65 -11.87 21.51 13.12
CA VAL A 65 -11.50 20.10 13.11
C VAL A 65 -12.76 19.27 13.36
N VAL A 66 -13.01 18.28 12.50
CA VAL A 66 -14.20 17.43 12.58
C VAL A 66 -13.79 15.97 12.48
N TYR A 67 -14.05 15.21 13.52
CA TYR A 67 -13.96 13.76 13.46
C TYR A 67 -15.27 13.13 12.98
N ARG A 68 -15.14 12.13 12.09
CA ARG A 68 -16.25 11.32 11.62
C ARG A 68 -15.86 9.84 11.57
N GLN A 69 -16.69 8.99 12.18
CA GLN A 69 -16.61 7.55 11.93
C GLN A 69 -17.16 7.25 10.53
N THR A 70 -16.40 6.49 9.74
CA THR A 70 -16.70 6.17 8.34
C THR A 70 -16.41 4.69 8.06
N GLY A 71 -16.79 4.22 6.86
CA GLY A 71 -16.31 2.96 6.31
C GLY A 71 -15.04 3.15 5.48
N MET A 72 -14.53 2.07 4.89
CA MET A 72 -13.33 2.08 4.02
C MET A 72 -13.64 2.37 2.54
N ASP A 73 -14.84 2.85 2.23
CA ASP A 73 -15.24 3.21 0.88
C ASP A 73 -14.79 4.65 0.60
N GLY A 74 -13.60 4.79 -0.02
CA GLY A 74 -13.01 6.10 -0.31
C GLY A 74 -13.91 6.97 -1.18
N GLU A 75 -14.59 6.40 -2.17
CA GLU A 75 -15.47 7.14 -3.07
C GLU A 75 -16.67 7.75 -2.32
N LYS A 76 -17.30 6.97 -1.42
CA LYS A 76 -18.39 7.51 -0.58
C LYS A 76 -17.92 8.60 0.38
N ASN A 77 -16.71 8.46 0.91
CA ASN A 77 -16.15 9.42 1.86
C ASN A 77 -15.74 10.74 1.17
N LEU A 78 -15.42 10.74 -0.13
CA LEU A 78 -15.09 11.95 -0.89
C LEU A 78 -16.21 13.00 -0.86
N GLU A 79 -17.48 12.59 -0.91
CA GLU A 79 -18.61 13.52 -0.83
C GLU A 79 -18.58 14.37 0.44
N PHE A 80 -18.15 13.78 1.56
CA PHE A 80 -17.95 14.51 2.81
C PHE A 80 -16.69 15.39 2.78
N LEU A 81 -15.60 14.90 2.17
CA LEU A 81 -14.32 15.61 2.13
C LEU A 81 -14.31 16.84 1.21
N LYS A 82 -15.24 16.98 0.27
CA LYS A 82 -15.34 18.17 -0.62
C LYS A 82 -15.40 19.51 0.13
N ASP A 83 -15.94 19.51 1.35
CA ASP A 83 -16.06 20.70 2.18
C ASP A 83 -14.83 20.97 3.06
N PHE A 84 -13.78 20.16 2.97
CA PHE A 84 -12.59 20.20 3.82
C PHE A 84 -11.33 20.57 3.04
N ASP A 85 -10.42 21.28 3.70
CA ASP A 85 -9.13 21.69 3.14
C ASP A 85 -8.09 20.56 3.18
N ALA A 86 -8.23 19.64 4.14
CA ALA A 86 -7.35 18.47 4.29
C ALA A 86 -8.03 17.34 5.07
N PHE A 87 -7.46 16.15 4.96
CA PHE A 87 -7.90 14.97 5.69
C PHE A 87 -6.79 14.37 6.58
N ILE A 88 -7.21 13.69 7.64
CA ILE A 88 -6.42 12.77 8.44
C ILE A 88 -7.15 11.44 8.37
N ASP A 89 -6.57 10.46 7.67
CA ASP A 89 -7.06 9.08 7.70
C ASP A 89 -6.65 8.50 9.04
N GLY A 90 -7.64 8.27 9.89
CA GLY A 90 -7.47 7.86 11.28
C GLY A 90 -6.70 6.56 11.42
N VAL A 91 -6.48 6.14 12.66
CA VAL A 91 -5.48 5.09 12.93
C VAL A 91 -5.91 3.75 12.37
N ARG A 92 -5.04 3.16 11.54
CA ARG A 92 -5.13 1.77 11.12
C ARG A 92 -4.21 0.85 11.93
N LEU A 93 -4.79 -0.28 12.32
CA LEU A 93 -4.16 -1.32 13.13
C LEU A 93 -3.83 -2.59 12.32
N SER A 94 -4.22 -2.63 11.04
CA SER A 94 -3.94 -3.72 10.10
C SER A 94 -3.72 -3.20 8.67
N GLY A 95 -2.92 -3.93 7.89
CA GLY A 95 -2.68 -3.66 6.46
C GLY A 95 -3.40 -4.65 5.53
N GLY A 96 -3.27 -4.44 4.22
CA GLY A 96 -3.68 -5.40 3.18
C GLY A 96 -5.17 -5.38 2.84
N TRP A 97 -5.66 -4.24 2.33
CA TRP A 97 -7.08 -4.05 2.01
C TRP A 97 -7.35 -3.93 0.51
N GLN A 98 -8.58 -4.25 0.10
CA GLN A 98 -9.04 -4.08 -1.27
C GLN A 98 -9.06 -2.62 -1.73
N THR A 99 -9.18 -1.69 -0.78
CA THR A 99 -9.27 -0.25 -1.00
C THR A 99 -8.31 0.48 -0.08
N GLU A 100 -7.80 1.60 -0.58
CA GLU A 100 -6.94 2.50 0.17
C GLU A 100 -7.50 3.93 0.13
N PRO A 101 -8.50 4.25 0.97
CA PRO A 101 -9.14 5.57 1.01
C PRO A 101 -8.21 6.80 0.95
N PRO A 102 -7.11 6.90 1.72
CA PRO A 102 -6.22 8.07 1.65
C PRO A 102 -5.58 8.25 0.27
N VAL A 103 -5.37 7.17 -0.49
CA VAL A 103 -4.91 7.28 -1.89
C VAL A 103 -5.99 7.85 -2.79
N VAL A 104 -7.25 7.48 -2.58
CA VAL A 104 -8.40 8.04 -3.30
C VAL A 104 -8.52 9.55 -3.02
N TYR A 105 -8.38 9.95 -1.76
CA TYR A 105 -8.49 11.35 -1.33
C TYR A 105 -7.37 12.23 -1.91
N GLU A 106 -6.11 11.77 -1.83
CA GLU A 106 -4.96 12.48 -2.42
C GLU A 106 -5.08 12.58 -3.95
N LYS A 107 -5.55 11.52 -4.62
CA LYS A 107 -5.84 11.54 -6.06
C LYS A 107 -6.94 12.53 -6.44
N ALA A 108 -7.89 12.78 -5.54
CA ALA A 108 -8.91 13.80 -5.70
C ALA A 108 -8.41 15.23 -5.41
N GLY A 109 -7.13 15.40 -5.07
CA GLY A 109 -6.51 16.70 -4.81
C GLY A 109 -6.71 17.23 -3.39
N ILE A 110 -7.18 16.39 -2.47
CA ILE A 110 -7.35 16.76 -1.06
C ILE A 110 -6.10 16.29 -0.31
N PRO A 111 -5.24 17.20 0.19
CA PRO A 111 -4.02 16.80 0.87
C PRO A 111 -4.37 16.16 2.22
N GLY A 112 -3.67 15.09 2.59
CA GLY A 112 -3.81 14.53 3.92
C GLY A 112 -2.66 13.68 4.39
N VAL A 113 -2.92 12.98 5.48
CA VAL A 113 -1.96 12.09 6.13
C VAL A 113 -2.67 10.81 6.57
N HIS A 114 -1.99 9.69 6.45
CA HIS A 114 -2.46 8.40 6.94
C HIS A 114 -1.82 8.07 8.29
N LEU A 115 -2.63 7.69 9.28
CA LEU A 115 -2.15 7.26 10.59
C LEU A 115 -2.13 5.73 10.69
N CYS A 116 -1.01 5.19 11.18
CA CYS A 116 -0.90 3.77 11.51
C CYS A 116 -0.04 3.56 12.75
N LEU A 117 -0.01 2.34 13.29
CA LEU A 117 1.01 1.98 14.28
C LEU A 117 2.39 1.88 13.61
N GLU A 118 3.44 2.23 14.35
CA GLU A 118 4.83 2.09 13.92
C GLU A 118 5.16 0.70 13.34
N THR A 119 4.69 -0.36 13.99
CA THR A 119 4.90 -1.75 13.54
C THR A 119 4.19 -2.06 12.22
N MET A 120 3.15 -1.29 11.86
CA MET A 120 2.37 -1.47 10.64
C MET A 120 2.87 -0.59 9.48
N ARG A 121 3.84 0.30 9.72
CA ARG A 121 4.34 1.22 8.69
C ARG A 121 4.80 0.53 7.40
N PRO A 122 5.57 -0.59 7.42
CA PRO A 122 5.97 -1.26 6.18
C PRO A 122 4.77 -1.74 5.36
N GLN A 123 3.72 -2.19 6.02
CA GLN A 123 2.49 -2.67 5.37
C GLN A 123 1.69 -1.51 4.79
N ALA A 124 1.60 -0.38 5.51
CA ALA A 124 0.97 0.83 5.01
C ALA A 124 1.70 1.33 3.75
N VAL A 125 3.03 1.43 3.79
CA VAL A 125 3.85 1.81 2.62
C VAL A 125 3.59 0.87 1.43
N PHE A 126 3.59 -0.45 1.66
CA PHE A 126 3.28 -1.43 0.62
C PHE A 126 1.86 -1.26 0.05
N SER A 127 0.88 -0.95 0.90
CA SER A 127 -0.50 -0.71 0.48
C SER A 127 -0.61 0.54 -0.41
N MET A 128 0.03 1.65 0.00
CA MET A 128 0.07 2.89 -0.78
C MET A 128 0.76 2.69 -2.14
N LEU A 129 1.88 1.96 -2.16
CA LEU A 129 2.57 1.55 -3.38
C LEU A 129 1.66 0.72 -4.29
N SER A 130 0.97 -0.27 -3.73
CA SER A 130 0.08 -1.16 -4.48
C SER A 130 -1.10 -0.41 -5.11
N HIS A 131 -1.52 0.71 -4.51
CA HIS A 131 -2.54 1.61 -5.04
C HIS A 131 -1.98 2.78 -5.89
N GLY A 132 -0.67 2.78 -6.15
CA GLY A 132 0.00 3.69 -7.07
C GLY A 132 0.43 5.03 -6.49
N LEU A 133 0.49 5.19 -5.17
CA LEU A 133 0.90 6.44 -4.52
C LEU A 133 1.92 6.17 -3.39
N PRO A 134 3.13 5.69 -3.73
CA PRO A 134 4.11 5.17 -2.77
C PRO A 134 4.62 6.20 -1.76
N THR A 135 4.49 7.49 -2.08
CA THR A 135 4.97 8.62 -1.27
C THR A 135 3.88 9.27 -0.43
N LEU A 136 2.68 8.67 -0.33
CA LEU A 136 1.64 9.16 0.56
C LEU A 136 2.20 9.31 1.99
N ARG A 137 1.95 10.47 2.62
CA ARG A 137 2.48 10.77 3.95
C ARG A 137 1.84 9.89 5.01
N ILE A 138 2.68 9.13 5.71
CA ILE A 138 2.27 8.25 6.80
C ILE A 138 2.90 8.76 8.09
N VAL A 139 2.08 9.02 9.10
CA VAL A 139 2.53 9.29 10.47
C VAL A 139 2.26 8.07 11.32
N SER A 140 3.28 7.65 12.06
CA SER A 140 3.25 6.40 12.83
C SER A 140 3.13 6.70 14.32
N ILE A 141 2.18 6.06 14.99
CA ILE A 141 2.01 6.13 16.43
C ILE A 141 2.90 5.07 17.09
N PRO A 142 3.68 5.42 18.13
CA PRO A 142 4.49 4.43 18.84
C PRO A 142 3.64 3.28 19.38
N ALA A 143 4.00 2.05 18.99
CA ALA A 143 3.16 0.88 19.27
C ALA A 143 2.94 0.64 20.77
N LEU A 144 3.97 0.87 21.59
CA LEU A 144 3.87 0.71 23.05
C LEU A 144 2.94 1.74 23.71
N MET A 145 2.86 2.96 23.17
CA MET A 145 1.90 3.95 23.65
C MET A 145 0.47 3.49 23.37
N TRP A 146 0.24 2.98 22.15
CA TRP A 146 -1.07 2.45 21.77
C TRP A 146 -1.49 1.25 22.63
N ILE A 147 -0.64 0.23 22.73
CA ILE A 147 -0.94 -1.00 23.49
C ILE A 147 -1.25 -0.68 24.96
N ASN A 148 -0.54 0.28 25.57
CA ASN A 148 -0.79 0.69 26.96
C ASN A 148 -2.13 1.42 27.15
N ALA A 149 -2.64 2.07 26.09
CA ALA A 149 -3.94 2.74 26.07
C ALA A 149 -5.08 1.84 25.57
N GLU A 150 -4.77 0.68 25.01
CA GLU A 150 -5.76 -0.24 24.49
C GLU A 150 -6.77 -0.62 25.59
N ASN A 151 -8.06 -0.52 25.25
CA ASN A 151 -9.18 -0.71 26.18
C ASN A 151 -9.27 0.30 27.36
N LYS A 152 -8.48 1.39 27.34
CA LYS A 152 -8.48 2.46 28.36
C LYS A 152 -8.61 3.81 27.68
N ALA A 153 -9.85 4.19 27.34
CA ALA A 153 -10.16 5.39 26.57
C ALA A 153 -9.50 6.67 27.12
N GLU A 154 -9.39 6.76 28.45
CA GLU A 154 -8.76 7.85 29.21
C GLU A 154 -7.26 8.02 28.95
N ASN A 155 -6.59 7.02 28.37
CA ASN A 155 -5.15 7.07 28.08
C ASN A 155 -4.83 7.61 26.68
N PHE A 156 -5.83 7.80 25.81
CA PHE A 156 -5.59 8.31 24.45
C PHE A 156 -5.35 9.83 24.35
N PRO A 157 -5.94 10.72 25.18
CA PRO A 157 -5.63 12.16 25.17
C PRO A 157 -4.14 12.51 25.15
N PRO A 158 -3.28 12.00 26.06
CA PRO A 158 -1.85 12.32 26.02
C PRO A 158 -1.15 11.80 24.76
N ILE A 159 -1.62 10.68 24.18
CA ILE A 159 -1.08 10.16 22.92
C ILE A 159 -1.47 11.09 21.76
N ALA A 160 -2.72 11.53 21.70
CA ALA A 160 -3.18 12.45 20.68
C ALA A 160 -2.45 13.80 20.73
N GLU A 161 -2.24 14.35 21.93
CA GLU A 161 -1.44 15.56 22.15
C GLU A 161 0.02 15.36 21.70
N TYR A 162 0.63 14.23 22.07
CA TYR A 162 1.98 13.87 21.65
C TYR A 162 2.12 13.77 20.12
N MET A 163 1.13 13.20 19.44
CA MET A 163 1.14 13.02 17.98
C MET A 163 0.77 14.30 17.20
N ALA A 164 0.14 15.29 17.83
CA ALA A 164 -0.44 16.45 17.15
C ALA A 164 0.61 17.21 16.31
N ASP A 165 1.81 17.41 16.84
CA ASP A 165 2.87 18.19 16.19
C ASP A 165 3.37 17.51 14.92
N GLU A 166 3.55 16.20 14.96
CA GLU A 166 3.99 15.41 13.81
C GLU A 166 2.92 15.34 12.72
N ILE A 167 1.64 15.24 13.12
CA ILE A 167 0.50 15.27 12.19
C ILE A 167 0.42 16.64 11.51
N VAL A 168 0.54 17.73 12.27
CA VAL A 168 0.55 19.10 11.73
C VAL A 168 1.71 19.28 10.76
N ARG A 169 2.91 18.81 11.12
CA ARG A 169 4.09 18.85 10.27
C ARG A 169 3.85 18.13 8.95
N ALA A 170 3.33 16.91 9.00
CA ALA A 170 2.98 16.13 7.80
C ALA A 170 1.90 16.79 6.93
N LEU A 171 0.98 17.57 7.51
CA LEU A 171 -0.03 18.31 6.75
C LEU A 171 0.49 19.61 6.14
N THR A 172 1.58 20.17 6.68
CA THR A 172 2.00 21.55 6.37
C THR A 172 3.36 21.70 5.70
N GLU A 173 4.31 20.79 5.94
CA GLU A 173 5.61 20.86 5.27
C GLU A 173 5.42 20.75 3.74
N PRO A 174 6.06 21.59 2.92
CA PRO A 174 5.96 21.49 1.47
C PRO A 174 6.34 20.09 0.96
N LEU A 175 5.76 19.68 -0.17
CA LEU A 175 6.15 18.43 -0.81
C LEU A 175 7.61 18.47 -1.26
N THR A 176 8.35 17.40 -0.96
CA THR A 176 9.70 17.19 -1.49
C THR A 176 9.66 16.81 -2.97
N GLU A 177 10.80 16.89 -3.66
CA GLU A 177 10.87 16.46 -5.06
C GLU A 177 10.65 14.96 -5.22
N GLU A 178 11.09 14.15 -4.24
CA GLU A 178 10.85 12.72 -4.22
C GLU A 178 9.36 12.39 -4.00
N GLU A 179 8.66 13.16 -3.16
CA GLU A 179 7.23 12.97 -2.95
C GLU A 179 6.41 13.25 -4.21
N LYS A 180 6.79 14.27 -4.99
CA LYS A 180 6.17 14.63 -6.28
C LYS A 180 6.56 13.67 -7.39
N ASN A 181 7.80 13.19 -7.38
CA ASN A 181 8.39 12.35 -8.41
C ASN A 181 9.03 11.12 -7.76
N PRO A 182 8.21 10.14 -7.32
CA PRO A 182 8.73 8.94 -6.68
C PRO A 182 9.68 8.20 -7.62
N PRO A 183 10.77 7.62 -7.09
CA PRO A 183 11.66 6.81 -7.90
C PRO A 183 10.91 5.62 -8.52
N PRO A 184 11.38 5.11 -9.68
CA PRO A 184 10.81 3.89 -10.27
C PRO A 184 10.80 2.77 -9.23
N CYS A 185 9.60 2.33 -8.87
CA CYS A 185 9.35 1.29 -7.88
C CYS A 185 8.53 0.13 -8.47
N ASP A 186 8.55 0.03 -9.79
CA ASP A 186 7.97 -1.08 -10.53
C ASP A 186 8.95 -2.23 -10.71
N PHE A 187 8.39 -3.43 -10.78
CA PHE A 187 9.14 -4.65 -11.02
C PHE A 187 9.28 -4.89 -12.52
N ASP A 188 10.31 -5.62 -12.90
CA ASP A 188 10.31 -6.26 -14.21
C ASP A 188 9.27 -7.40 -14.21
N PHE A 189 8.33 -7.33 -15.15
CA PHE A 189 7.27 -8.32 -15.33
C PHE A 189 7.53 -9.25 -16.51
N GLY A 190 8.64 -9.05 -17.23
CA GLY A 190 9.10 -9.94 -18.28
C GLY A 190 9.55 -11.29 -17.74
N ASN A 191 9.78 -12.23 -18.65
CA ASN A 191 10.30 -13.55 -18.33
C ASN A 191 11.68 -13.43 -17.65
N LEU A 192 11.94 -14.38 -16.75
CA LEU A 192 13.19 -14.49 -16.02
C LEU A 192 14.10 -15.48 -16.74
N PHE A 193 15.40 -15.19 -16.77
CA PHE A 193 16.40 -16.00 -17.47
C PHE A 193 17.53 -16.37 -16.52
N PHE A 194 17.79 -17.67 -16.38
CA PHE A 194 18.85 -18.18 -15.50
C PHE A 194 19.89 -18.93 -16.32
N GLU A 195 21.08 -18.35 -16.46
CA GLU A 195 22.21 -18.99 -17.17
C GLU A 195 22.99 -19.94 -16.25
N GLY A 196 23.33 -21.13 -16.72
CA GLY A 196 24.19 -22.11 -16.04
C GLY A 196 25.06 -22.89 -17.04
N LYS A 197 26.06 -23.64 -16.55
CA LYS A 197 26.83 -24.55 -17.41
C LYS A 197 26.00 -25.73 -17.93
N ASP A 198 24.96 -26.10 -17.18
CA ASP A 198 24.00 -27.16 -17.44
C ASP A 198 22.63 -26.78 -16.82
N TYR A 199 21.63 -27.65 -17.01
CA TYR A 199 20.30 -27.46 -16.44
C TYR A 199 20.34 -27.35 -14.91
N ASP A 200 21.14 -28.20 -14.24
CA ASP A 200 21.18 -28.24 -12.77
C ASP A 200 21.66 -26.92 -12.16
N GLU A 201 22.70 -26.30 -12.76
CA GLU A 201 23.17 -24.99 -12.31
C GLU A 201 22.14 -23.88 -12.57
N ALA A 202 21.50 -23.87 -13.74
CA ALA A 202 20.46 -22.89 -14.06
C ALA A 202 19.23 -23.03 -13.15
N TYR A 203 18.82 -24.27 -12.89
CA TYR A 203 17.74 -24.63 -11.97
C TYR A 203 18.06 -24.20 -10.54
N LYS A 204 19.28 -24.43 -10.05
CA LYS A 204 19.71 -23.96 -8.73
C LYS A 204 19.63 -22.44 -8.61
N LYS A 205 20.07 -21.70 -9.63
CA LYS A 205 19.96 -20.22 -9.67
C LYS A 205 18.51 -19.74 -9.70
N CYS A 206 17.64 -20.45 -10.44
CA CYS A 206 16.20 -20.22 -10.41
C CYS A 206 15.67 -20.37 -8.98
N GLN A 207 15.92 -21.50 -8.32
CA GLN A 207 15.45 -21.71 -6.95
C GLN A 207 15.98 -20.66 -5.96
N GLU A 208 17.27 -20.33 -6.03
CA GLU A 208 17.88 -19.28 -5.21
C GLU A 208 17.23 -17.91 -5.43
N TYR A 209 16.89 -17.56 -6.68
CA TYR A 209 16.17 -16.33 -7.00
C TYR A 209 14.79 -16.30 -6.36
N PHE A 210 13.99 -17.35 -6.55
CA PHE A 210 12.61 -17.39 -6.06
C PHE A 210 12.54 -17.37 -4.53
N VAL A 211 13.43 -18.09 -3.85
CA VAL A 211 13.57 -18.03 -2.38
C VAL A 211 14.06 -16.64 -1.93
N GLY A 212 15.11 -16.11 -2.59
CA GLY A 212 15.70 -14.81 -2.25
C GLY A 212 14.75 -13.62 -2.42
N HIS A 213 13.71 -13.76 -3.24
CA HIS A 213 12.68 -12.75 -3.47
C HIS A 213 11.36 -13.03 -2.74
N ALA A 214 11.33 -14.01 -1.83
CA ALA A 214 10.13 -14.43 -1.10
C ALA A 214 8.94 -14.76 -2.01
N MET A 215 9.21 -15.42 -3.15
CA MET A 215 8.21 -15.83 -4.14
C MET A 215 7.82 -17.31 -4.01
N THR A 216 8.31 -17.99 -2.97
CA THR A 216 7.97 -19.37 -2.58
C THR A 216 7.87 -19.46 -1.06
N ASP A 217 7.33 -20.56 -0.55
CA ASP A 217 7.29 -20.91 0.88
C ASP A 217 8.60 -21.58 1.37
N SER A 218 9.71 -21.34 0.65
CA SER A 218 11.01 -22.02 0.80
C SER A 218 11.04 -23.49 0.33
N LEU A 219 9.94 -24.04 -0.16
CA LEU A 219 9.99 -25.30 -0.91
C LEU A 219 10.49 -25.06 -2.33
N PRO A 220 11.09 -26.08 -2.97
CA PRO A 220 11.44 -26.01 -4.38
C PRO A 220 10.20 -25.80 -5.25
N ILE A 221 10.28 -24.89 -6.21
CA ILE A 221 9.24 -24.73 -7.24
C ILE A 221 9.49 -25.65 -8.43
N VAL A 222 8.44 -25.96 -9.17
CA VAL A 222 8.56 -26.41 -10.57
C VAL A 222 8.74 -25.16 -11.43
N PRO A 223 9.83 -25.00 -12.20
CA PRO A 223 10.02 -23.78 -13.00
C PRO A 223 8.88 -23.65 -14.02
N PRO A 224 8.09 -22.55 -14.02
CA PRO A 224 7.07 -22.34 -15.02
C PRO A 224 7.69 -21.95 -16.36
N THR A 225 8.29 -22.90 -17.07
CA THR A 225 8.84 -22.67 -18.42
C THR A 225 7.71 -22.38 -19.41
N PRO A 226 7.97 -21.67 -20.52
CA PRO A 226 6.96 -21.39 -21.53
C PRO A 226 6.21 -22.66 -21.99
N GLU A 227 6.91 -23.77 -22.18
CA GLU A 227 6.31 -25.03 -22.62
C GLU A 227 5.40 -25.65 -21.55
N ALA A 228 5.81 -25.60 -20.28
CA ALA A 228 4.99 -26.10 -19.17
C ALA A 228 3.73 -25.25 -18.98
N VAL A 229 3.83 -23.93 -19.16
CA VAL A 229 2.71 -23.00 -19.11
C VAL A 229 1.75 -23.23 -20.27
N GLU A 230 2.23 -23.39 -21.50
CA GLU A 230 1.38 -23.73 -22.65
C GLU A 230 0.69 -25.09 -22.48
N ALA A 231 1.37 -26.09 -21.90
CA ALA A 231 0.76 -27.37 -21.56
C ALA A 231 -0.35 -27.25 -20.50
N MET A 232 -0.16 -26.40 -19.48
CA MET A 232 -1.20 -26.09 -18.49
C MET A 232 -2.39 -25.36 -19.13
N LEU A 233 -2.12 -24.40 -20.01
CA LEU A 233 -3.14 -23.62 -20.74
C LEU A 233 -4.01 -24.50 -21.65
N ALA A 234 -3.48 -25.61 -22.19
CA ALA A 234 -4.25 -26.56 -22.97
C ALA A 234 -5.42 -27.21 -22.19
N GLY A 235 -5.44 -27.10 -20.85
CA GLY A 235 -6.53 -27.54 -19.99
C GLY A 235 -7.77 -26.63 -19.99
N THR A 236 -7.73 -25.49 -20.68
CA THR A 236 -8.84 -24.53 -20.77
C THR A 236 -9.06 -24.03 -22.20
N SER A 237 -10.28 -23.57 -22.49
CA SER A 237 -10.61 -22.89 -23.75
C SER A 237 -10.60 -21.36 -23.65
N ARG A 238 -10.27 -20.82 -22.48
CA ARG A 238 -10.22 -19.36 -22.24
C ARG A 238 -9.00 -18.73 -22.88
N ASP A 239 -9.14 -17.46 -23.30
CA ASP A 239 -8.02 -16.70 -23.87
C ASP A 239 -6.96 -16.42 -22.79
N LYS A 240 -5.69 -16.64 -23.12
CA LYS A 240 -4.59 -16.48 -22.16
C LYS A 240 -4.45 -15.06 -21.61
N ASN A 241 -4.85 -14.06 -22.39
CA ASN A 241 -4.83 -12.64 -22.02
C ASN A 241 -6.12 -12.20 -21.32
N GLU A 242 -7.12 -13.07 -21.19
CA GLU A 242 -8.37 -12.74 -20.52
C GLU A 242 -8.08 -12.35 -19.06
N VAL A 243 -8.44 -11.11 -18.71
CA VAL A 243 -8.33 -10.59 -17.34
C VAL A 243 -9.53 -11.04 -16.54
N ILE A 244 -9.27 -11.77 -15.45
CA ILE A 244 -10.31 -12.32 -14.57
C ILE A 244 -10.46 -11.56 -13.24
N GLY A 245 -9.57 -10.60 -13.00
CA GLY A 245 -9.65 -9.74 -11.83
C GLY A 245 -8.32 -9.10 -11.43
N ILE A 246 -8.31 -8.57 -10.22
CA ILE A 246 -7.15 -7.94 -9.59
C ILE A 246 -6.89 -8.66 -8.27
N MET A 247 -5.68 -9.20 -8.10
CA MET A 247 -5.30 -9.95 -6.91
C MET A 247 -4.67 -9.02 -5.86
N GLN A 248 -5.23 -9.07 -4.65
CA GLN A 248 -4.67 -8.40 -3.48
C GLN A 248 -3.54 -9.23 -2.86
N PRO A 249 -2.60 -8.63 -2.10
CA PRO A 249 -2.52 -7.21 -1.72
C PRO A 249 -1.75 -6.34 -2.73
N GLY A 250 -1.04 -6.93 -3.70
CA GLY A 250 -0.21 -6.20 -4.66
C GLY A 250 -0.95 -5.54 -5.83
N ARG A 251 -2.29 -5.71 -5.90
CA ARG A 251 -3.15 -5.27 -7.00
C ARG A 251 -2.65 -5.70 -8.39
N GLY A 252 -2.18 -6.93 -8.48
CA GLY A 252 -1.72 -7.51 -9.74
C GLY A 252 -2.91 -7.89 -10.64
N ILE A 253 -2.84 -7.52 -11.93
CA ILE A 253 -3.78 -7.97 -12.96
C ILE A 253 -3.65 -9.49 -13.09
N VAL A 254 -4.77 -10.18 -12.95
CA VAL A 254 -4.85 -11.64 -13.06
C VAL A 254 -5.35 -11.99 -14.46
N THR A 255 -4.45 -12.48 -15.30
CA THR A 255 -4.80 -13.10 -16.59
C THR A 255 -4.87 -14.63 -16.44
N ILE A 256 -5.50 -15.31 -17.39
CA ILE A 256 -5.46 -16.78 -17.47
C ILE A 256 -4.02 -17.31 -17.56
N GLU A 257 -3.16 -16.66 -18.35
CA GLU A 257 -1.73 -16.98 -18.41
C GLU A 257 -1.07 -16.85 -17.03
N LYS A 258 -1.35 -15.77 -16.28
CA LYS A 258 -0.77 -15.59 -14.94
C LYS A 258 -1.24 -16.66 -13.95
N VAL A 259 -2.48 -17.12 -14.06
CA VAL A 259 -2.99 -18.26 -13.28
C VAL A 259 -2.25 -19.53 -13.65
N ALA A 260 -2.07 -19.82 -14.95
CA ALA A 260 -1.34 -21.00 -15.42
C ALA A 260 0.12 -20.99 -14.96
N VAL A 261 0.82 -19.84 -15.04
CA VAL A 261 2.19 -19.67 -14.55
C VAL A 261 2.30 -20.01 -13.05
N ASN A 262 1.41 -19.47 -12.22
CA ASN A 262 1.42 -19.76 -10.79
C ASN A 262 1.00 -21.22 -10.48
N ALA A 263 0.10 -21.81 -11.29
CA ALA A 263 -0.32 -23.20 -11.13
C ALA A 263 0.78 -24.20 -11.52
N VAL A 264 1.60 -23.89 -12.52
CA VAL A 264 2.79 -24.71 -12.85
C VAL A 264 3.86 -24.59 -11.77
N MET A 265 4.00 -23.41 -11.16
CA MET A 265 5.00 -23.16 -10.13
C MET A 265 4.73 -23.91 -8.81
N ALA A 266 3.45 -24.10 -8.48
CA ALA A 266 2.95 -24.61 -7.20
C ALA A 266 3.08 -26.14 -7.03
#